data_AF-A0A023FLC7-F1
#
_entry.id   AF-A0A023FLC7-F1
#
_cell.length_a   1.000
_cell.length_b   1.000
_cell.length_c   1.000
_cell.angle_alpha   90.00
_cell.angle_beta   90.00
_cell.angle_gamma   90.00
#
_symmetry.space_group_name_H-M   'P 1'
#
loop_
_entity.id
_entity.type
_entity.pdbx_description
1 polymer ?
#
loop_
_entity_poly.entity_id
_entity_poly.type
_entity_poly.pdbx_seq_one_letter_code
_entity_poly.pdbx_strand_id
1 'polypeptide(L)'
;MEHASLWTCLVLAGCLCLGSGDVSDGTSNSGASPTEAVVQPEHSGLGPIDPESLKPLFLTPMIKKCEYELAKKKSKLDILEAVANVRAYSGYITVHNNANNLFFVFVEAKENPSTAPLLLWTPGGPGLPSVLSLLLQNGPVMFDATGNLTKRELTLQTSMSIIYLDAPVGAGFSFTENYTTYSKSLEEVTVDIKEFLDQFLQLFSEYKKRPFYAAGDSYGARYSVALGHDMLSHRDKVDLKFEGVIGGVGFYAPVYYSADSCDFLLQASMVNGEGCTKFKGYLEAMKMFAQKGDIANATYLLFATI
;
A
#
# COMPACT_ATOMS: atom_id res chain seq x y z
N MET A 1 -17.40 10.22 23.57
CA MET A 1 -17.72 8.92 22.97
C MET A 1 -17.92 9.14 21.48
N GLU A 2 -16.83 9.14 20.71
CA GLU A 2 -16.86 9.02 19.25
C GLU A 2 -15.51 8.38 18.84
N HIS A 3 -15.42 7.06 18.93
CA HIS A 3 -14.29 6.28 18.41
C HIS A 3 -14.72 5.30 17.31
N ALA A 4 -15.91 5.51 16.74
CA ALA A 4 -16.47 4.61 15.72
C ALA A 4 -16.06 4.97 14.27
N SER A 5 -15.50 6.16 13.99
CA SER A 5 -15.39 6.61 12.59
C SER A 5 -14.21 6.03 11.79
N LEU A 6 -13.14 5.52 12.42
CA LEU A 6 -11.99 4.99 11.66
C LEU A 6 -12.24 3.56 11.17
N TRP A 7 -12.89 2.73 11.99
CA TRP A 7 -13.20 1.33 11.65
C TRP A 7 -14.31 1.23 10.61
N THR A 8 -15.33 2.09 10.68
CA THR A 8 -16.39 2.13 9.65
C THR A 8 -15.83 2.52 8.28
N CYS A 9 -14.86 3.43 8.21
CA CYS A 9 -14.20 3.80 6.95
C CYS A 9 -13.34 2.67 6.37
N LEU A 10 -12.64 1.90 7.22
CA LEU A 10 -11.84 0.74 6.78
C LEU A 10 -12.71 -0.42 6.27
N VAL A 11 -13.85 -0.68 6.91
CA VAL A 11 -14.82 -1.69 6.45
C VAL A 11 -15.46 -1.29 5.12
N LEU A 12 -15.82 -0.02 4.95
CA LEU A 12 -16.39 0.48 3.69
C LEU A 12 -15.38 0.45 2.53
N ALA A 13 -14.10 0.71 2.78
CA ALA A 13 -13.05 0.58 1.77
C ALA A 13 -12.82 -0.88 1.33
N GLY A 14 -12.98 -1.85 2.24
CA GLY A 14 -12.95 -3.28 1.91
C GLY A 14 -14.15 -3.77 1.10
N CYS A 15 -15.33 -3.17 1.29
CA CYS A 15 -16.55 -3.55 0.57
C CYS A 15 -16.64 -2.99 -0.86
N LEU A 16 -15.85 -1.97 -1.22
CA LEU A 16 -15.86 -1.37 -2.57
C LEU A 16 -15.00 -2.12 -3.60
N CYS A 17 -14.19 -3.11 -3.19
CA CYS A 17 -13.38 -3.92 -4.10
C CYS A 17 -14.05 -5.24 -4.55
N LEU A 18 -15.32 -5.47 -4.19
CA LEU A 18 -16.10 -6.63 -4.65
C LEU A 18 -17.40 -6.14 -5.31
N GLY A 19 -17.28 -5.60 -6.52
CA GLY A 19 -18.41 -5.06 -7.26
C GLY A 19 -18.08 -4.79 -8.72
N SER A 20 -17.52 -5.77 -9.43
CA SER A 20 -17.46 -5.73 -10.89
C SER A 20 -17.81 -7.11 -11.44
N GLY A 21 -19.05 -7.25 -11.88
CA GLY A 21 -19.57 -8.46 -12.48
C GLY A 21 -21.02 -8.28 -12.94
N ASP A 22 -21.31 -7.23 -13.72
CA ASP A 22 -22.60 -7.18 -14.41
C ASP A 22 -22.50 -7.88 -15.76
N VAL A 23 -23.27 -8.96 -15.82
CA VAL A 23 -23.60 -9.78 -16.98
C VAL A 23 -24.28 -8.90 -18.02
N SER A 24 -23.76 -8.93 -19.25
CA SER A 24 -24.42 -8.35 -20.41
C SER A 24 -25.65 -9.18 -20.77
N ASP A 25 -26.83 -8.57 -20.69
CA ASP A 25 -28.01 -9.05 -21.40
C ASP A 25 -28.85 -7.87 -21.92
N GLY A 26 -29.20 -7.95 -23.22
CA GLY A 26 -30.45 -7.43 -23.77
C GLY A 26 -30.72 -5.92 -23.80
N THR A 27 -30.51 -5.33 -24.97
CA THR A 27 -31.07 -4.04 -25.40
C THR A 27 -32.59 -3.91 -25.25
N SER A 28 -33.09 -2.82 -24.64
CA SER A 28 -33.89 -1.74 -25.28
C SER A 28 -34.81 -1.00 -24.28
N ASN A 29 -34.67 0.34 -24.25
CA ASN A 29 -35.70 1.41 -24.33
C ASN A 29 -35.47 2.65 -23.45
N SER A 30 -35.28 3.76 -24.17
CA SER A 30 -35.61 5.17 -23.95
C SER A 30 -36.16 5.67 -22.60
N GLY A 31 -35.55 6.75 -22.09
CA GLY A 31 -36.23 7.72 -21.23
C GLY A 31 -35.31 8.72 -20.50
N ALA A 32 -35.22 9.94 -21.05
CA ALA A 32 -35.07 11.26 -20.39
C ALA A 32 -34.00 11.51 -19.29
N SER A 33 -33.15 12.51 -19.59
CA SER A 33 -32.32 13.28 -18.65
C SER A 33 -33.16 14.09 -17.65
N PRO A 34 -32.61 14.39 -16.44
CA PRO A 34 -32.33 15.79 -16.15
C PRO A 34 -30.90 16.02 -15.65
N THR A 35 -30.31 17.08 -16.19
CA THR A 35 -29.06 17.72 -15.83
C THR A 35 -29.05 18.21 -14.39
N GLU A 36 -28.22 17.61 -13.54
CA GLU A 36 -27.70 18.27 -12.34
C GLU A 36 -26.24 18.65 -12.60
N ALA A 37 -25.98 19.95 -12.68
CA ALA A 37 -24.65 20.51 -12.79
C ALA A 37 -23.91 20.20 -11.49
N VAL A 38 -22.88 19.35 -11.58
CA VAL A 38 -21.89 19.15 -10.51
C VAL A 38 -21.14 20.46 -10.34
N VAL A 39 -21.52 21.23 -9.31
CA VAL A 39 -20.76 22.40 -8.86
C VAL A 39 -19.45 21.88 -8.28
N GLN A 40 -18.35 22.09 -8.99
CA GLN A 40 -17.01 21.82 -8.45
C GLN A 40 -16.68 22.85 -7.37
N PRO A 41 -16.16 22.44 -6.20
CA PRO A 41 -15.69 23.39 -5.21
C PRO A 41 -14.43 24.10 -5.74
N GLU A 42 -14.55 25.40 -5.99
CA GLU A 42 -13.41 26.28 -6.26
C GLU A 42 -12.57 26.45 -4.98
N HIS A 43 -11.67 25.51 -4.69
CA HIS A 43 -10.61 25.73 -3.71
C HIS A 43 -9.34 24.96 -4.08
N SER A 44 -8.35 25.66 -4.63
CA SER A 44 -6.95 25.62 -4.18
C SER A 44 -6.12 26.51 -5.08
N GLY A 45 -5.10 27.18 -4.54
CA GLY A 45 -4.15 28.04 -5.27
C GLY A 45 -3.23 27.27 -6.24
N LEU A 46 -3.71 26.18 -6.84
CA LEU A 46 -3.06 25.44 -7.90
C LEU A 46 -3.59 26.01 -9.22
N GLY A 47 -2.68 26.45 -10.09
CA GLY A 47 -3.04 26.93 -11.43
C GLY A 47 -3.76 25.87 -12.26
N PRO A 48 -4.13 26.20 -13.52
CA PRO A 48 -4.76 25.24 -14.42
C PRO A 48 -3.98 23.93 -14.50
N ILE A 49 -4.67 22.79 -14.34
CA ILE A 49 -4.06 21.46 -14.45
C ILE A 49 -3.63 21.25 -15.91
N ASP A 50 -2.33 21.03 -16.12
CA ASP A 50 -1.79 20.68 -17.43
C ASP A 50 -2.31 19.30 -17.86
N PRO A 51 -2.97 19.14 -19.02
CA PRO A 51 -3.44 17.83 -19.49
C PRO A 51 -2.34 16.78 -19.63
N GLU A 52 -1.08 17.18 -19.92
CA GLU A 52 0.05 16.24 -19.97
C GLU A 52 0.46 15.75 -18.56
N SER A 53 0.14 16.51 -17.51
CA SER A 53 0.34 16.09 -16.12
C SER A 53 -0.61 14.98 -15.66
N LEU A 54 -1.68 14.71 -16.42
CA LEU A 54 -2.64 13.64 -16.13
C LEU A 54 -2.19 12.26 -16.62
N LYS A 55 -1.13 12.19 -17.45
CA LYS A 55 -0.60 10.91 -17.93
C LYS A 55 0.30 10.26 -16.86
N PRO A 56 0.30 8.91 -16.75
CA PRO A 56 1.22 8.22 -15.87
C PRO A 56 2.69 8.57 -16.16
N LEU A 57 3.43 8.99 -15.14
CA LEU A 57 4.85 9.31 -15.26
C LEU A 57 5.71 8.06 -15.07
N PHE A 58 6.13 7.44 -16.16
CA PHE A 58 7.08 6.32 -16.13
C PHE A 58 8.52 6.81 -16.03
N LEU A 59 9.20 6.44 -14.94
CA LEU A 59 10.57 6.87 -14.66
C LEU A 59 11.62 5.93 -15.27
N THR A 60 11.31 4.63 -15.39
CA THR A 60 12.24 3.61 -15.91
C THR A 60 12.87 3.95 -17.26
N PRO A 61 12.16 4.49 -18.28
CA PRO A 61 12.79 4.89 -19.53
C PRO A 61 13.87 5.98 -19.35
N MET A 62 13.63 6.95 -18.46
CA MET A 62 14.60 8.02 -18.16
C MET A 62 15.78 7.48 -17.33
N ILE A 63 15.52 6.61 -16.35
CA ILE A 63 16.53 5.93 -15.54
C ILE A 63 17.50 5.14 -16.44
N LYS A 64 16.97 4.38 -17.42
CA LYS A 64 17.78 3.61 -18.38
C LYS A 64 18.65 4.47 -19.31
N LYS A 65 18.21 5.70 -19.59
CA LYS A 65 18.98 6.69 -20.36
C LYS A 65 19.92 7.53 -19.50
N CYS A 66 19.99 7.26 -18.19
CA CYS A 66 20.73 8.04 -17.21
C CYS A 66 20.27 9.51 -17.11
N GLU A 67 19.01 9.80 -17.45
CA GLU A 67 18.40 11.14 -17.38
C GLU A 67 17.88 11.45 -15.96
N TYR A 68 18.71 11.23 -14.93
CA TYR A 68 18.28 11.24 -13.53
C TYR A 68 17.75 12.59 -13.05
N GLU A 69 18.42 13.69 -13.41
CA GLU A 69 17.99 15.05 -13.03
C GLU A 69 16.63 15.41 -13.64
N LEU A 70 16.40 15.01 -14.90
CA LEU A 70 15.12 15.20 -15.56
C LEU A 70 14.03 14.35 -14.90
N ALA A 71 14.32 13.09 -14.59
CA ALA A 71 13.39 12.19 -13.91
C ALA A 71 13.02 12.72 -12.51
N LYS A 72 13.99 13.17 -11.70
CA LYS A 72 13.75 13.80 -10.39
C LYS A 72 12.91 15.07 -10.50
N LYS A 73 13.22 15.93 -11.49
CA LYS A 73 12.47 17.16 -11.72
C LYS A 73 11.02 16.87 -12.07
N LYS A 74 10.77 15.90 -12.97
CA LYS A 74 9.42 15.52 -13.39
C LYS A 74 8.62 14.81 -12.31
N SER A 75 9.28 14.06 -11.43
CA SER A 75 8.60 13.32 -10.36
C SER A 75 8.20 14.19 -9.17
N LYS A 76 8.64 15.45 -9.10
CA LYS A 76 8.36 16.33 -7.96
C LYS A 76 6.85 16.48 -7.71
N LEU A 77 6.44 16.33 -6.45
CA LEU A 77 5.06 16.42 -5.99
C LEU A 77 4.83 17.72 -5.22
N ASP A 78 4.56 18.81 -5.95
CA ASP A 78 4.53 20.18 -5.40
C ASP A 78 3.42 20.42 -4.35
N ILE A 79 2.33 19.65 -4.37
CA ILE A 79 1.23 19.80 -3.40
C ILE A 79 1.69 19.57 -1.95
N LEU A 80 2.62 18.63 -1.71
CA LEU A 80 3.13 18.37 -0.36
C LEU A 80 4.11 19.45 0.12
N GLU A 81 4.82 20.10 -0.81
CA GLU A 81 5.64 21.26 -0.51
C GLU A 81 4.74 22.45 -0.14
N ALA A 82 3.70 22.72 -0.92
CA ALA A 82 2.77 23.81 -0.68
C ALA A 82 2.01 23.68 0.66
N VAL A 83 1.58 22.47 1.01
CA VAL A 83 0.75 22.23 2.20
C VAL A 83 1.57 22.04 3.48
N ALA A 84 2.70 21.34 3.40
CA ALA A 84 3.43 20.89 4.59
C ALA A 84 4.94 21.22 4.58
N ASN A 85 5.43 21.90 3.54
CA ASN A 85 6.87 22.12 3.29
C ASN A 85 7.65 20.79 3.25
N VAL A 86 7.10 19.80 2.55
CA VAL A 86 7.68 18.46 2.40
C VAL A 86 8.19 18.29 0.97
N ARG A 87 9.47 17.96 0.82
CA ARG A 87 10.03 17.53 -0.46
C ARG A 87 9.58 16.10 -0.75
N ALA A 88 8.85 15.94 -1.85
CA ALA A 88 8.27 14.68 -2.22
C ALA A 88 8.33 14.44 -3.73
N TYR A 89 8.32 13.17 -4.10
CA TYR A 89 8.42 12.71 -5.48
C TYR A 89 7.47 11.53 -5.70
N SER A 90 6.89 11.40 -6.89
CA SER A 90 6.02 10.28 -7.25
C SER A 90 6.18 9.90 -8.70
N GLY A 91 5.83 8.66 -9.02
CA GLY A 91 5.81 8.16 -10.38
C GLY A 91 5.76 6.63 -10.40
N TYR A 92 6.00 6.09 -11.59
CA TYR A 92 6.00 4.65 -11.84
C TYR A 92 7.41 4.16 -12.14
N ILE A 93 7.81 3.08 -11.46
CA ILE A 93 8.98 2.30 -11.83
C ILE A 93 8.49 0.97 -12.40
N THR A 94 8.91 0.68 -13.62
CA THR A 94 8.55 -0.56 -14.32
C THR A 94 9.52 -1.67 -13.95
N VAL A 95 8.99 -2.79 -13.47
CA VAL A 95 9.68 -4.01 -13.03
C VAL A 95 9.20 -5.22 -13.84
N HIS A 96 9.69 -6.42 -13.51
CA HIS A 96 9.26 -7.68 -14.11
C HIS A 96 9.40 -7.67 -15.65
N ASN A 97 10.64 -7.53 -16.13
CA ASN A 97 10.96 -7.49 -17.57
C ASN A 97 10.18 -6.40 -18.35
N ASN A 98 9.89 -5.27 -17.70
CA ASN A 98 9.14 -4.14 -18.25
C ASN A 98 7.62 -4.36 -18.39
N ALA A 99 7.02 -5.27 -17.62
CA ALA A 99 5.58 -5.53 -17.66
C ALA A 99 4.79 -4.85 -16.52
N ASN A 100 5.38 -4.81 -15.31
CA ASN A 100 4.69 -4.38 -14.10
C ASN A 100 5.08 -2.94 -13.76
N ASN A 101 4.12 -2.05 -13.52
CA ASN A 101 4.38 -0.65 -13.15
C ASN A 101 4.03 -0.43 -11.68
N LEU A 102 5.04 -0.28 -10.83
CA LEU A 102 4.86 0.01 -9.41
C LEU A 102 4.82 1.53 -9.18
N PHE A 103 3.72 2.01 -8.59
CA PHE A 103 3.55 3.39 -8.16
C PHE A 103 4.17 3.60 -6.79
N PHE A 104 4.81 4.76 -6.60
CA PHE A 104 5.33 5.16 -5.30
C PHE A 104 5.13 6.66 -5.04
N VAL A 105 5.12 7.01 -3.76
CA VAL A 105 5.38 8.36 -3.27
C VAL A 105 6.58 8.31 -2.33
N PHE A 106 7.63 9.05 -2.65
CA PHE A 106 8.81 9.22 -1.83
C PHE A 106 8.77 10.57 -1.12
N VAL A 107 8.96 10.58 0.20
CA VAL A 107 9.06 11.80 1.01
C VAL A 107 10.40 11.81 1.74
N GLU A 108 11.11 12.93 1.66
CA GLU A 108 12.39 13.06 2.37
C GLU A 108 12.19 13.37 3.84
N ALA A 109 13.12 12.93 4.70
CA ALA A 109 13.09 13.24 6.13
C ALA A 109 13.10 14.75 6.38
N LYS A 110 12.41 15.19 7.43
CA LYS A 110 12.44 16.59 7.87
C LYS A 110 13.79 16.92 8.52
N GLU A 111 14.25 16.05 9.41
CA GLU A 111 15.49 16.24 10.15
C GLU A 111 16.62 15.45 9.51
N ASN A 112 17.74 16.13 9.27
CA ASN A 112 18.96 15.54 8.71
C ASN A 112 18.72 14.69 7.44
N PRO A 113 18.04 15.20 6.40
CA PRO A 113 17.68 14.40 5.20
C PRO A 113 18.87 13.75 4.50
N SER A 114 20.06 14.34 4.61
CA SER A 114 21.29 13.79 4.04
C SER A 114 21.84 12.55 4.76
N THR A 115 21.33 12.22 5.95
CA THR A 115 21.80 11.08 6.77
C THR A 115 20.68 10.23 7.37
N ALA A 116 19.44 10.73 7.37
CA ALA A 116 18.28 10.03 7.90
C ALA A 116 18.08 8.64 7.25
N PRO A 117 17.65 7.61 8.01
CA PRO A 117 17.33 6.30 7.46
C PRO A 117 16.29 6.34 6.34
N LEU A 118 16.35 5.34 5.46
CA LEU A 118 15.34 5.09 4.44
C LEU A 118 14.36 4.02 4.95
N LEU A 119 13.07 4.28 4.83
CA LEU A 119 11.99 3.37 5.21
C LEU A 119 11.17 3.03 3.96
N LEU A 120 11.01 1.75 3.64
CA LEU A 120 9.96 1.32 2.70
C LEU A 120 8.70 1.01 3.50
N TRP A 121 7.58 1.63 3.16
CA TRP A 121 6.28 1.40 3.78
C TRP A 121 5.29 0.81 2.76
N THR A 122 4.74 -0.37 3.08
CA THR A 122 3.67 -1.01 2.31
C THR A 122 2.43 -1.25 3.19
N PRO A 123 1.25 -0.72 2.82
CA PRO A 123 0.04 -1.05 3.56
C PRO A 123 -0.39 -2.51 3.32
N GLY A 124 -1.31 -3.01 4.15
CA GLY A 124 -1.90 -4.33 4.01
C GLY A 124 -3.03 -4.44 2.98
N GLY A 125 -4.05 -5.22 3.33
CA GLY A 125 -5.14 -5.62 2.43
C GLY A 125 -5.17 -7.13 2.25
N PRO A 126 -4.40 -7.72 1.32
CA PRO A 126 -3.35 -7.13 0.46
C PRO A 126 -3.87 -6.17 -0.62
N GLY A 127 -3.02 -5.25 -1.09
CA GLY A 127 -3.31 -4.42 -2.27
C GLY A 127 -3.86 -3.02 -1.99
N LEU A 128 -3.89 -2.57 -0.73
CA LEU A 128 -4.33 -1.22 -0.43
C LEU A 128 -3.37 -0.16 -1.02
N PRO A 129 -3.87 1.01 -1.44
CA PRO A 129 -3.02 2.11 -1.85
C PRO A 129 -2.18 2.65 -0.69
N SER A 130 -0.86 2.76 -0.87
CA SER A 130 0.09 3.33 0.09
C SER A 130 -0.14 4.81 0.36
N VAL A 131 -0.81 5.50 -0.55
CA VAL A 131 -1.28 6.88 -0.35
C VAL A 131 -2.26 6.98 0.83
N LEU A 132 -3.00 5.91 1.16
CA LEU A 132 -3.81 5.88 2.39
C LEU A 132 -2.93 5.96 3.64
N SER A 133 -1.79 5.27 3.67
CA SER A 133 -0.85 5.39 4.79
C SER A 133 -0.23 6.79 4.87
N LEU A 134 0.08 7.40 3.72
CA LEU A 134 0.59 8.76 3.64
C LEU A 134 -0.41 9.79 4.19
N LEU A 135 -1.70 9.66 3.84
CA LEU A 135 -2.75 10.62 4.19
C LEU A 135 -3.41 10.35 5.55
N LEU A 136 -3.59 9.08 5.93
CA LEU A 136 -4.45 8.69 7.06
C LEU A 136 -3.68 8.07 8.23
N GLN A 137 -2.43 7.65 8.03
CA GLN A 137 -1.65 6.97 9.06
C GLN A 137 -0.45 7.78 9.50
N ASN A 138 0.70 7.59 8.85
CA ASN A 138 2.00 8.00 9.37
C ASN A 138 2.75 8.99 8.46
N GLY A 139 2.17 9.37 7.32
CA GLY A 139 2.74 10.38 6.45
C GLY A 139 2.61 11.80 6.97
N PRO A 140 3.23 12.77 6.28
CA PRO A 140 3.43 14.12 6.82
C PRO A 140 2.21 15.04 6.65
N VAL A 141 1.12 14.52 6.07
CA VAL A 141 -0.12 15.26 5.82
C VAL A 141 -1.33 14.48 6.31
N MET A 142 -2.44 15.18 6.47
CA MET A 142 -3.73 14.63 6.85
C MET A 142 -4.86 15.51 6.34
N PHE A 143 -6.08 15.00 6.35
CA PHE A 143 -7.27 15.84 6.19
C PHE A 143 -7.69 16.38 7.55
N ASP A 144 -7.95 17.68 7.63
CA ASP A 144 -8.59 18.28 8.81
C ASP A 144 -10.10 18.00 8.84
N ALA A 145 -10.78 18.46 9.90
CA ALA A 145 -12.22 18.26 10.08
C ALA A 145 -13.07 18.92 8.98
N THR A 146 -12.51 19.85 8.21
CA THR A 146 -13.17 20.53 7.09
C THR A 146 -12.87 19.86 5.74
N GLY A 147 -12.06 18.80 5.73
CA GLY A 147 -11.66 18.08 4.52
C GLY A 147 -10.47 18.71 3.79
N ASN A 148 -9.82 19.71 4.36
CA ASN A 148 -8.64 20.32 3.75
C ASN A 148 -7.39 19.49 4.06
N LEU A 149 -6.52 19.34 3.06
CA LEU A 149 -5.21 18.74 3.26
C LEU A 149 -4.35 19.70 4.09
N THR A 150 -3.87 19.23 5.24
CA THR A 150 -3.04 19.98 6.17
C THR A 150 -1.84 19.15 6.61
N LYS A 151 -0.88 19.79 7.28
CA LYS A 151 0.29 19.14 7.84
C LYS A 151 -0.06 18.27 9.05
N ARG A 152 0.50 17.07 9.11
CA ARG A 152 0.44 16.20 10.29
C ARG A 152 1.59 16.51 11.24
N GLU A 153 1.29 16.71 12.52
CA GLU A 153 2.32 16.99 13.53
C GLU A 153 3.17 15.76 13.87
N LEU A 154 2.52 14.61 14.06
CA LEU A 154 3.17 13.34 14.40
C LEU A 154 3.31 12.47 13.15
N THR A 155 4.52 12.40 12.61
CA THR A 155 4.82 11.62 11.40
C THR A 155 6.19 10.97 11.51
N LEU A 156 6.30 9.77 10.92
CA LEU A 156 7.59 9.06 10.78
C LEU A 156 8.58 9.85 9.90
N GLN A 157 8.06 10.71 9.01
CA GLN A 157 8.88 11.55 8.13
C GLN A 157 9.76 12.54 8.91
N THR A 158 9.48 12.78 10.20
CA THR A 158 10.32 13.62 11.05
C THR A 158 11.79 13.16 11.02
N SER A 159 12.03 11.85 11.14
CA SER A 159 13.37 11.27 11.31
C SER A 159 13.76 10.25 10.23
N MET A 160 12.89 9.95 9.28
CA MET A 160 13.15 9.00 8.19
C MET A 160 12.67 9.54 6.84
N SER A 161 13.40 9.23 5.78
CA SER A 161 12.88 9.37 4.41
C SER A 161 12.06 8.12 4.09
N ILE A 162 10.85 8.27 3.56
CA ILE A 162 9.88 7.18 3.45
C ILE A 162 9.46 7.00 1.99
N ILE A 163 9.52 5.75 1.52
CA ILE A 163 8.93 5.30 0.25
C ILE A 163 7.60 4.64 0.58
N TYR A 164 6.49 5.28 0.23
CA TYR A 164 5.17 4.67 0.20
C TYR A 164 5.03 3.93 -1.13
N LEU A 165 4.98 2.60 -1.08
CA LEU A 165 4.97 1.76 -2.27
C LEU A 165 3.64 1.00 -2.38
N ASP A 166 3.02 1.11 -3.55
CA ASP A 166 1.86 0.30 -3.91
C ASP A 166 2.34 -1.08 -4.39
N ALA A 167 2.47 -2.02 -3.45
CA ALA A 167 2.86 -3.41 -3.73
C ALA A 167 1.83 -4.41 -3.18
N PRO A 168 1.59 -5.53 -3.87
CA PRO A 168 2.19 -5.97 -5.14
C PRO A 168 1.63 -5.21 -6.37
N VAL A 169 2.06 -5.55 -7.59
CA VAL A 169 1.43 -5.01 -8.80
C VAL A 169 -0.09 -5.29 -8.77
N GLY A 170 -0.90 -4.29 -9.11
CA GLY A 170 -2.36 -4.29 -8.89
C GLY A 170 -2.82 -3.64 -7.59
N ALA A 171 -1.90 -3.36 -6.65
CA ALA A 171 -2.20 -2.56 -5.46
C ALA A 171 -2.38 -1.09 -5.84
N GLY A 172 -3.38 -0.42 -5.26
CA GLY A 172 -3.60 1.02 -5.44
C GLY A 172 -3.50 1.49 -6.90
N PHE A 173 -2.50 2.33 -7.17
CA PHE A 173 -2.22 2.87 -8.50
C PHE A 173 -1.27 2.00 -9.33
N SER A 174 -0.63 0.99 -8.76
CA SER A 174 0.24 0.05 -9.48
C SER A 174 -0.55 -0.86 -10.41
N PHE A 175 -0.06 -1.09 -11.62
CA PHE A 175 -0.79 -1.86 -12.63
C PHE A 175 0.14 -2.59 -13.62
N THR A 176 -0.44 -3.51 -14.38
CA THR A 176 0.18 -4.22 -15.51
C THR A 176 -0.85 -4.30 -16.64
N GLU A 177 -0.39 -4.25 -17.89
CA GLU A 177 -1.23 -4.56 -19.05
C GLU A 177 -1.28 -6.07 -19.33
N ASN A 178 -0.40 -6.85 -18.70
CA ASN A 178 -0.34 -8.29 -18.82
C ASN A 178 -0.77 -8.95 -17.51
N TYR A 179 -2.04 -9.31 -17.37
CA TYR A 179 -2.57 -9.91 -16.14
C TYR A 179 -1.92 -11.25 -15.75
N THR A 180 -1.16 -11.89 -16.64
CA THR A 180 -0.42 -13.12 -16.28
C THR A 180 0.78 -12.85 -15.36
N THR A 181 1.21 -11.59 -15.23
CA THR A 181 2.35 -11.15 -14.42
C THR A 181 1.99 -10.73 -12.99
N TYR A 182 0.72 -10.87 -12.58
CA TYR A 182 0.36 -10.71 -11.17
C TYR A 182 1.12 -11.72 -10.31
N SER A 183 1.76 -11.22 -9.25
CA SER A 183 2.50 -12.05 -8.32
C SER A 183 1.58 -13.03 -7.60
N LYS A 184 2.00 -14.29 -7.52
CA LYS A 184 1.26 -15.40 -6.88
C LYS A 184 1.92 -15.89 -5.60
N SER A 185 3.11 -15.38 -5.27
CA SER A 185 3.84 -15.74 -4.07
C SER A 185 4.59 -14.54 -3.47
N LEU A 186 5.01 -14.66 -2.20
CA LEU A 186 5.80 -13.61 -1.53
C LEU A 186 7.17 -13.43 -2.17
N GLU A 187 7.75 -14.50 -2.73
CA GLU A 187 9.02 -14.47 -3.44
C GLU A 187 8.94 -13.60 -4.70
N GLU A 188 7.88 -13.76 -5.49
CA GLU A 188 7.64 -12.94 -6.69
C GLU A 188 7.46 -11.45 -6.31
N VAL A 189 6.68 -11.16 -5.26
CA VAL A 189 6.53 -9.78 -4.75
C VAL A 189 7.87 -9.20 -4.29
N THR A 190 8.69 -10.02 -3.62
CA THR A 190 10.01 -9.60 -3.13
C THR A 190 10.98 -9.29 -4.29
N VAL A 191 10.93 -10.06 -5.38
CA VAL A 191 11.71 -9.79 -6.59
C VAL A 191 11.34 -8.44 -7.19
N ASP A 192 10.04 -8.17 -7.37
CA ASP A 192 9.55 -6.91 -7.92
C ASP A 192 9.92 -5.70 -7.03
N ILE A 193 9.79 -5.83 -5.71
CA ILE A 193 10.20 -4.77 -4.75
C ILE A 193 11.71 -4.50 -4.83
N LYS A 194 12.54 -5.53 -5.01
CA LYS A 194 13.99 -5.33 -5.13
C LYS A 194 14.38 -4.66 -6.43
N GLU A 195 13.78 -5.07 -7.55
CA GLU A 195 13.99 -4.40 -8.83
C GLU A 195 13.55 -2.93 -8.77
N PHE A 196 12.45 -2.64 -8.06
CA PHE A 196 12.04 -1.28 -7.74
C PHE A 196 13.12 -0.53 -6.94
N LEU A 197 13.64 -1.10 -5.85
CA LEU A 197 14.65 -0.47 -5.00
C LEU A 197 15.95 -0.20 -5.78
N ASP A 198 16.38 -1.11 -6.65
CA ASP A 198 17.58 -0.93 -7.47
C ASP A 198 17.44 0.24 -8.45
N GLN A 199 16.27 0.41 -9.07
CA GLN A 199 15.99 1.56 -9.93
C GLN A 199 15.79 2.84 -9.12
N PHE A 200 15.12 2.76 -7.96
CA PHE A 200 14.97 3.88 -7.04
C PHE A 200 16.35 4.43 -6.61
N LEU A 201 17.31 3.56 -6.30
CA LEU A 201 18.66 3.97 -5.89
C LEU A 201 19.53 4.44 -7.07
N GLN A 202 19.19 4.12 -8.31
CA GLN A 202 19.80 4.78 -9.47
C GLN A 202 19.31 6.22 -9.57
N LEU A 203 18.00 6.43 -9.40
CA LEU A 203 17.41 7.76 -9.44
C LEU A 203 17.87 8.60 -8.23
N PHE A 204 17.74 8.09 -7.01
CA PHE A 204 18.07 8.75 -5.75
C PHE A 204 19.37 8.20 -5.15
N SER A 205 20.45 8.30 -5.91
CA SER A 205 21.77 7.75 -5.57
C SER A 205 22.34 8.19 -4.22
N GLU A 206 21.91 9.34 -3.71
CA GLU A 206 22.26 9.87 -2.40
C GLU A 206 21.74 9.01 -1.22
N TYR A 207 20.83 8.06 -1.47
CA TYR A 207 20.34 7.10 -0.48
C TYR A 207 21.06 5.74 -0.53
N LYS A 208 22.02 5.54 -1.45
CA LYS A 208 22.85 4.33 -1.45
C LYS A 208 23.58 4.17 -0.12
N LYS A 209 23.70 2.93 0.35
CA LYS A 209 24.29 2.54 1.65
C LYS A 209 23.57 3.12 2.88
N ARG A 210 22.43 3.79 2.74
CA ARG A 210 21.66 4.32 3.89
C ARG A 210 21.18 3.17 4.79
N PRO A 211 21.13 3.36 6.12
CA PRO A 211 20.35 2.50 7.02
C PRO A 211 18.93 2.34 6.47
N PHE A 212 18.47 1.10 6.30
CA PHE A 212 17.23 0.77 5.63
C PHE A 212 16.35 -0.12 6.49
N TYR A 213 15.08 0.24 6.58
CA TYR A 213 14.05 -0.52 7.26
C TYR A 213 12.94 -0.87 6.27
N ALA A 214 12.48 -2.12 6.32
CA ALA A 214 11.28 -2.54 5.64
C ALA A 214 10.11 -2.47 6.63
N ALA A 215 9.02 -1.83 6.25
CA ALA A 215 7.87 -1.65 7.12
C ALA A 215 6.54 -1.83 6.40
N GLY A 216 5.53 -2.17 7.17
CA GLY A 216 4.18 -2.30 6.66
C GLY A 216 3.18 -2.61 7.76
N ASP A 217 1.90 -2.49 7.44
CA ASP A 217 0.81 -2.85 8.34
C ASP A 217 0.01 -4.05 7.83
N SER A 218 -0.68 -4.77 8.72
CA SER A 218 -1.54 -5.90 8.36
C SER A 218 -0.79 -6.92 7.47
N TYR A 219 -1.29 -7.26 6.28
CA TYR A 219 -0.62 -8.17 5.34
C TYR A 219 0.69 -7.58 4.78
N GLY A 220 0.83 -6.26 4.72
CA GLY A 220 2.02 -5.56 4.25
C GLY A 220 3.26 -5.88 5.10
N ALA A 221 3.07 -6.15 6.39
CA ALA A 221 4.12 -6.60 7.28
C ALA A 221 4.76 -7.94 6.84
N ARG A 222 4.03 -8.81 6.10
CA ARG A 222 4.62 -10.01 5.49
C ARG A 222 5.60 -9.66 4.39
N TYR A 223 5.29 -8.66 3.56
CA TYR A 223 6.22 -8.19 2.53
C TYR A 223 7.51 -7.68 3.17
N SER A 224 7.39 -6.96 4.29
CA SER A 224 8.55 -6.47 5.04
C SER A 224 9.42 -7.60 5.60
N VAL A 225 8.80 -8.65 6.17
CA VAL A 225 9.52 -9.85 6.65
C VAL A 225 10.16 -10.62 5.51
N ALA A 226 9.45 -10.83 4.40
CA ALA A 226 9.98 -11.53 3.23
C ALA A 226 11.17 -10.78 2.61
N LEU A 227 11.05 -9.47 2.44
CA LEU A 227 12.15 -8.62 1.97
C LEU A 227 13.34 -8.64 2.93
N GLY A 228 13.09 -8.54 4.24
CA GLY A 228 14.15 -8.61 5.24
C GLY A 228 14.89 -9.95 5.22
N HIS A 229 14.16 -11.05 5.11
CA HIS A 229 14.75 -12.38 4.97
C HIS A 229 15.61 -12.49 3.71
N ASP A 230 15.13 -12.01 2.56
CA ASP A 230 15.89 -12.02 1.31
C ASP A 230 17.16 -11.16 1.39
N MET A 231 17.07 -9.93 1.91
CA MET A 231 18.21 -9.02 2.04
C MET A 231 19.27 -9.54 3.02
N LEU A 232 18.86 -10.22 4.09
CA LEU A 232 19.79 -10.88 5.02
C LEU A 232 20.50 -12.09 4.39
N SER A 233 19.79 -12.80 3.51
CA SER A 233 20.30 -13.97 2.77
C SER A 233 21.15 -13.59 1.55
N HIS A 234 20.94 -12.39 1.00
CA HIS A 234 21.56 -11.89 -0.22
C HIS A 234 22.05 -10.44 -0.08
N ARG A 235 22.98 -10.20 0.86
CA ARG A 235 23.39 -8.87 1.34
C ARG A 235 23.92 -7.88 0.28
N ASP A 236 24.33 -8.36 -0.89
CA ASP A 236 24.95 -7.54 -1.93
C ASP A 236 24.01 -7.19 -3.11
N LYS A 237 22.73 -7.60 -3.05
CA LYS A 237 21.82 -7.42 -4.19
C LYS A 237 21.12 -6.05 -4.25
N VAL A 238 20.96 -5.36 -3.13
CA VAL A 238 20.37 -4.01 -3.07
C VAL A 238 21.33 -3.11 -2.30
N ASP A 239 21.64 -1.94 -2.84
CA ASP A 239 22.68 -1.05 -2.31
C ASP A 239 22.23 -0.24 -1.07
N LEU A 240 21.77 -0.94 -0.03
CA LEU A 240 21.25 -0.41 1.23
C LEU A 240 21.79 -1.22 2.42
N LYS A 241 21.90 -0.58 3.59
CA LYS A 241 22.28 -1.26 4.83
C LYS A 241 21.02 -1.69 5.57
N PHE A 242 20.59 -2.95 5.40
CA PHE A 242 19.39 -3.46 6.08
C PHE A 242 19.58 -3.48 7.60
N GLU A 243 18.69 -2.81 8.33
CA GLU A 243 18.74 -2.69 9.80
C GLU A 243 17.57 -3.41 10.50
N GLY A 244 16.41 -3.55 9.85
CA GLY A 244 15.30 -4.25 10.48
C GLY A 244 13.96 -4.18 9.77
N VAL A 245 12.98 -4.84 10.40
CA VAL A 245 11.58 -4.87 9.99
C VAL A 245 10.71 -4.17 11.03
N ILE A 246 9.75 -3.37 10.59
CA ILE A 246 8.74 -2.75 11.45
C ILE A 246 7.36 -3.21 10.95
N GLY A 247 6.61 -3.97 11.74
CA GLY A 247 5.26 -4.36 11.35
C GLY A 247 4.19 -3.87 12.32
N GLY A 248 3.29 -3.03 11.83
CA GLY A 248 2.12 -2.55 12.57
C GLY A 248 0.97 -3.55 12.44
N VAL A 249 0.43 -4.06 13.55
CA VAL A 249 -0.69 -5.03 13.55
C VAL A 249 -0.51 -6.16 12.52
N GLY A 250 0.73 -6.65 12.40
CA GLY A 250 1.16 -7.48 11.28
C GLY A 250 0.51 -8.87 11.27
N PHE A 251 0.08 -9.31 10.09
CA PHE A 251 -0.51 -10.62 9.88
C PHE A 251 0.56 -11.63 9.45
N TYR A 252 1.30 -12.24 10.37
CA TYR A 252 2.52 -13.01 10.01
C TYR A 252 2.32 -14.50 9.73
N ALA A 253 1.29 -15.12 10.29
CA ALA A 253 1.04 -16.56 10.15
C ALA A 253 -0.23 -16.83 9.33
N PRO A 254 -0.35 -18.00 8.65
CA PRO A 254 -1.54 -18.37 7.90
C PRO A 254 -2.82 -18.16 8.70
N VAL A 255 -3.90 -17.75 8.03
CA VAL A 255 -5.15 -17.31 8.69
C VAL A 255 -5.70 -18.29 9.70
N TYR A 256 -5.69 -19.58 9.38
CA TYR A 256 -6.18 -20.61 10.27
C TYR A 256 -5.30 -20.85 11.50
N TYR A 257 -4.08 -20.30 11.55
CA TYR A 257 -3.23 -20.28 12.76
C TYR A 257 -3.28 -18.95 13.50
N SER A 258 -3.40 -17.82 12.79
CA SER A 258 -3.38 -16.48 13.38
C SER A 258 -4.75 -15.93 13.77
N ALA A 259 -5.83 -16.47 13.20
CA ALA A 259 -7.19 -15.96 13.44
C ALA A 259 -7.86 -16.53 14.70
N ASP A 260 -7.21 -17.41 15.47
CA ASP A 260 -7.72 -17.79 16.80
C ASP A 260 -7.60 -16.62 17.78
N SER A 261 -8.56 -15.72 17.66
CA SER A 261 -8.72 -14.52 18.49
C SER A 261 -9.84 -14.70 19.50
N CYS A 262 -10.28 -15.94 19.75
CA CYS A 262 -11.48 -16.18 20.55
C CYS A 262 -11.36 -15.66 21.98
N ASP A 263 -10.20 -15.90 22.60
CA ASP A 263 -9.93 -15.46 23.96
C ASP A 263 -9.91 -13.92 24.01
N PHE A 264 -9.34 -13.26 22.99
CA PHE A 264 -9.38 -11.80 22.84
C PHE A 264 -10.82 -11.29 22.67
N LEU A 265 -11.59 -11.88 21.75
CA LEU A 265 -12.98 -11.48 21.49
C LEU A 265 -13.88 -11.67 22.72
N LEU A 266 -13.66 -12.74 23.48
CA LEU A 266 -14.40 -13.02 24.71
C LEU A 266 -14.06 -11.99 25.80
N GLN A 267 -12.77 -11.68 25.99
CA GLN A 267 -12.32 -10.67 26.95
C GLN A 267 -12.76 -9.25 26.56
N ALA A 268 -12.85 -8.98 25.26
CA ALA A 268 -13.39 -7.73 24.71
C ALA A 268 -14.93 -7.67 24.71
N SER A 269 -15.61 -8.70 25.22
CA SER A 269 -17.08 -8.82 25.21
C SER A 269 -17.71 -8.73 23.81
N MET A 270 -16.95 -9.08 22.77
CA MET A 270 -17.41 -9.15 21.38
C MET A 270 -18.10 -10.48 21.07
N VAL A 271 -17.80 -11.54 21.83
CA VAL A 271 -18.48 -12.83 21.79
C VAL A 271 -18.79 -13.32 23.20
N ASN A 272 -19.83 -14.14 23.35
CA ASN A 272 -20.08 -14.89 24.59
C ASN A 272 -19.41 -16.28 24.53
N GLY A 273 -19.55 -17.06 25.61
CA GLY A 273 -18.94 -18.40 25.68
C GLY A 273 -19.36 -19.33 24.53
N GLU A 274 -20.65 -19.34 24.17
CA GLU A 274 -21.17 -20.14 23.06
C GLU A 274 -20.59 -19.71 21.70
N GLY A 275 -20.58 -18.40 21.44
CA GLY A 275 -19.98 -17.82 20.25
C GLY A 275 -18.49 -18.16 20.15
N CYS A 276 -17.78 -18.13 21.28
CA CYS A 276 -16.38 -18.51 21.31
C CYS A 276 -16.17 -20.01 20.99
N THR A 277 -16.97 -20.90 21.57
CA THR A 277 -16.93 -22.34 21.24
C THR A 277 -17.19 -22.58 19.76
N LYS A 278 -18.19 -21.91 19.17
CA LYS A 278 -18.51 -22.02 17.74
C LYS A 278 -17.36 -21.53 16.86
N PHE A 279 -16.78 -20.37 17.19
CA PHE A 279 -15.66 -19.78 16.46
C PHE A 279 -14.42 -20.70 16.48
N LYS A 280 -14.04 -21.23 17.65
CA LYS A 280 -12.94 -22.21 17.76
C LYS A 280 -13.22 -23.47 16.93
N GLY A 281 -14.45 -23.96 16.95
CA GLY A 281 -14.85 -25.13 16.15
C GLY A 281 -14.63 -24.95 14.65
N TYR A 282 -14.97 -23.78 14.10
CA TYR A 282 -14.71 -23.48 12.69
C TYR A 282 -13.22 -23.38 12.36
N LEU A 283 -12.42 -22.75 13.24
CA LEU A 283 -10.96 -22.67 13.05
C LEU A 283 -10.28 -24.04 13.08
N GLU A 284 -10.69 -24.93 13.98
CA GLU A 284 -10.18 -26.30 14.00
C GLU A 284 -10.56 -27.06 12.72
N ALA A 285 -11.80 -26.91 12.23
CA ALA A 285 -12.20 -27.51 10.96
C ALA A 285 -11.38 -26.95 9.78
N MET A 286 -11.14 -25.63 9.74
CA MET A 286 -10.27 -25.01 8.73
C MET A 286 -8.85 -25.59 8.75
N LYS A 287 -8.24 -25.71 9.93
CA LYS A 287 -6.90 -26.31 10.10
C LYS A 287 -6.88 -27.75 9.58
N MET A 288 -7.92 -28.55 9.89
CA MET A 288 -8.02 -29.94 9.43
C MET A 288 -8.11 -30.05 7.91
N PHE A 289 -8.91 -29.19 7.25
CA PHE A 289 -8.97 -29.17 5.79
C PHE A 289 -7.65 -28.73 5.16
N ALA A 290 -7.03 -27.67 5.69
CA ALA A 290 -5.74 -27.17 5.20
C ALA A 290 -4.63 -28.23 5.30
N GLN A 291 -4.55 -28.96 6.42
CA GLN A 291 -3.57 -30.05 6.62
C GLN A 291 -3.74 -31.22 5.65
N LYS A 292 -4.97 -31.45 5.15
CA LYS A 292 -5.26 -32.47 4.13
C LYS A 292 -5.05 -31.97 2.70
N GLY A 293 -4.64 -30.71 2.51
CA GLY A 293 -4.51 -30.07 1.20
C GLY A 293 -5.84 -29.63 0.59
N ASP A 294 -6.94 -29.68 1.34
CA ASP A 294 -8.27 -29.24 0.90
C ASP A 294 -8.45 -27.74 1.14
N ILE A 295 -7.74 -26.96 0.34
CA ILE A 295 -7.71 -25.49 0.47
C ILE A 295 -9.07 -24.87 0.13
N ALA A 296 -9.86 -25.51 -0.75
CA ALA A 296 -11.19 -25.02 -1.14
C ALA A 296 -12.14 -25.00 0.05
N ASN A 297 -12.26 -26.13 0.79
CA ASN A 297 -13.12 -26.19 1.96
C ASN A 297 -12.58 -25.36 3.14
N ALA A 298 -11.26 -25.31 3.32
CA ALA A 298 -10.66 -24.41 4.31
C ALA A 298 -11.00 -22.94 4.04
N THR A 299 -10.98 -22.53 2.76
CA THR A 299 -11.32 -21.17 2.33
C THR A 299 -12.82 -20.90 2.46
N TYR A 300 -13.69 -21.84 2.08
CA TYR A 300 -15.13 -21.72 2.26
C TYR A 300 -15.50 -21.49 3.73
N LEU A 301 -14.92 -22.28 4.65
CA LEU A 301 -15.17 -22.11 6.07
C LEU A 301 -14.70 -20.76 6.60
N LEU A 302 -13.60 -20.21 6.09
CA LEU A 302 -13.14 -18.87 6.46
C LEU A 302 -14.24 -17.83 6.17
N PHE A 303 -14.83 -17.86 4.97
CA PHE A 303 -15.91 -16.94 4.58
C PHE A 303 -17.24 -17.21 5.28
N ALA A 304 -17.46 -18.41 5.83
CA ALA A 304 -18.66 -18.74 6.60
C ALA A 304 -18.52 -18.48 8.11
N THR A 305 -17.30 -18.15 8.58
CA THR A 305 -16.99 -17.93 10.00
C THR A 305 -16.98 -16.45 10.40
N ILE A 306 -16.55 -15.59 9.48
CA ILE A 306 -16.49 -14.12 9.62
C ILE A 306 -17.84 -13.54 9.21
#